data_AF-A0A7J7WI59-F1
#
_entry.id   AF-A0A7J7WI59-F1
#
_cell.length_a   1.000
_cell.length_b   1.000
_cell.length_c   1.000
_cell.angle_alpha   90.00
_cell.angle_beta   90.00
_cell.angle_gamma   90.00
#
_symmetry.space_group_name_H-M   'P 1'
#
loop_
_entity.id
_entity.type
_entity.pdbx_description
1 polymer ?
#
loop_
_entity_poly.entity_id
_entity_poly.type
_entity_poly.pdbx_seq_one_letter_code
_entity_poly.pdbx_strand_id
1 'polypeptide(L)'
;MKLNISFPATGCQKLIEVDDERKLPTFSERRMATEVAADTLGEEWKGYVVGISSENDKQGYPMKQGVLTHGRVRLLLSKGHSCYRPRRTEERKHKSVQGCTVDANRSVFNLVIVKNGREIFLVSLIPPCLLAWGPKEPAESANFSISLKKMMSANML
;
A
#
# COMPACT_ATOMS: atom_id res chain seq x y z
N MET A 1 11.72 12.37 5.56
CA MET A 1 10.56 11.89 4.75
C MET A 1 9.83 10.80 5.54
N LYS A 2 8.52 10.57 5.34
CA LYS A 2 7.79 9.52 6.09
C LYS A 2 7.52 8.30 5.21
N LEU A 3 7.77 7.11 5.74
CA LEU A 3 7.41 5.82 5.13
C LEU A 3 6.29 5.19 5.95
N ASN A 4 5.13 5.01 5.33
CA ASN A 4 4.00 4.29 5.91
C ASN A 4 4.03 2.86 5.35
N ILE A 5 4.42 1.90 6.19
CA ILE A 5 4.59 0.50 5.81
C ILE A 5 3.42 -0.30 6.36
N SER A 6 2.72 -0.99 5.47
CA SER A 6 1.58 -1.84 5.80
C SER A 6 1.89 -3.31 5.56
N PHE A 7 1.41 -4.16 6.46
CA PHE A 7 1.51 -5.61 6.33
C PHE A 7 0.12 -6.24 6.26
N PRO A 8 -0.37 -6.60 5.07
CA PRO A 8 -1.75 -7.05 4.88
C PRO A 8 -2.06 -8.37 5.58
N ALA A 9 -1.06 -9.26 5.78
CA ALA A 9 -1.29 -10.55 6.41
C ALA A 9 -1.65 -10.44 7.91
N THR A 10 -1.15 -9.42 8.60
CA THR A 10 -1.47 -9.16 10.02
C THR A 10 -2.42 -7.97 10.19
N GLY A 11 -2.56 -7.12 9.19
CA GLY A 11 -3.35 -5.88 9.27
C GLY A 11 -2.65 -4.75 10.04
N CYS A 12 -1.38 -4.93 10.41
CA CYS A 12 -0.57 -3.93 11.10
C CYS A 12 -0.01 -2.90 10.12
N GLN A 13 0.13 -1.67 10.60
CA GLN A 13 0.81 -0.59 9.89
C GLN A 13 1.75 0.15 10.83
N LYS A 14 2.88 0.61 10.32
CA LYS A 14 3.86 1.41 11.06
C LYS A 14 4.34 2.56 10.20
N LEU A 15 4.40 3.75 10.82
CA LEU A 15 5.01 4.93 10.21
C LEU A 15 6.44 5.05 10.70
N ILE A 16 7.36 5.24 9.77
CA ILE A 16 8.80 5.41 10.03
C ILE A 16 9.22 6.75 9.46
N GLU A 17 9.96 7.52 10.25
CA GLU A 17 10.59 8.75 9.80
C GLU A 17 12.01 8.42 9.33
N VAL A 18 12.30 8.78 8.08
CA VAL A 18 13.59 8.53 7.44
C VAL A 18 14.18 9.87 7.02
N ASP A 19 15.27 10.26 7.68
CA ASP A 19 16.00 11.48 7.37
C ASP A 19 17.24 11.21 6.50
N ASP A 20 17.76 9.98 6.51
CA ASP A 20 18.91 9.58 5.68
C ASP A 20 18.54 9.53 4.19
N GLU A 21 19.02 10.51 3.43
CA GLU A 21 18.78 10.56 1.98
C GLU A 21 19.36 9.37 1.23
N ARG A 22 20.41 8.71 1.74
CA ARG A 22 21.05 7.54 1.12
C ARG A 22 20.12 6.34 0.96
N LYS A 23 19.03 6.28 1.73
CA LYS A 23 18.06 5.18 1.70
C LYS A 23 16.98 5.36 0.63
N LEU A 24 16.85 6.59 0.10
CA LEU A 24 15.79 6.99 -0.84
C LEU A 24 16.05 6.60 -2.32
N PRO A 25 17.30 6.59 -2.85
CA PRO A 25 17.58 6.26 -4.25
C PRO A 25 17.02 4.93 -4.73
N THR A 26 16.92 3.93 -3.85
CA THR A 26 16.34 2.61 -4.19
C THR A 26 14.91 2.72 -4.70
N PHE A 27 14.15 3.71 -4.21
CA PHE A 27 12.78 3.97 -4.59
C PHE A 27 12.66 4.95 -5.77
N SER A 28 13.67 5.79 -6.01
CA SER A 28 13.68 6.76 -7.10
C SER A 28 13.54 6.08 -8.46
N GLU A 29 12.84 6.76 -9.39
CA GLU A 29 12.58 6.28 -10.77
C GLU A 29 11.77 4.98 -10.89
N ARG A 30 11.37 4.38 -9.76
CA ARG A 30 10.44 3.25 -9.75
C ARG A 30 9.04 3.73 -10.07
N ARG A 31 8.20 2.82 -10.54
CA ARG A 31 6.77 3.08 -10.77
C ARG A 31 5.95 2.55 -9.60
N MET A 32 4.78 3.13 -9.40
CA MET A 32 3.79 2.56 -8.49
C MET A 32 3.43 1.11 -8.91
N ALA A 33 3.19 0.27 -7.91
CA ALA A 33 3.07 -1.18 -7.97
C ALA A 33 4.35 -1.96 -8.34
N THR A 34 5.53 -1.32 -8.32
CA THR A 34 6.80 -2.03 -8.49
C THR A 34 7.26 -2.62 -7.16
N GLU A 35 7.77 -3.85 -7.18
CA GLU A 35 8.43 -4.50 -6.06
C GLU A 35 9.89 -4.03 -5.93
N VAL A 36 10.29 -3.71 -4.71
CA VAL A 36 11.60 -3.18 -4.37
C VAL A 36 12.12 -3.89 -3.13
N ALA A 37 13.41 -4.25 -3.12
CA ALA A 37 14.06 -4.79 -1.93
C ALA A 37 14.23 -3.69 -0.87
N ALA A 38 13.84 -3.98 0.37
CA ALA A 38 13.89 -3.02 1.47
C ALA A 38 15.23 -3.03 2.24
N ASP A 39 16.21 -3.80 1.76
CA ASP A 39 17.52 -4.00 2.42
C ASP A 39 18.26 -2.69 2.74
N THR A 40 18.01 -1.63 1.96
CA THR A 40 18.68 -0.33 2.13
C THR A 40 18.10 0.50 3.27
N LEU A 41 16.95 0.14 3.85
CA LEU A 41 16.33 0.89 4.95
C LEU A 41 17.06 0.67 6.29
N GLY A 42 17.60 -0.54 6.51
CA GLY A 42 18.31 -0.95 7.71
C GLY A 42 18.39 -2.47 7.82
N GLU A 43 19.14 -2.97 8.82
CA GLU A 43 19.32 -4.42 9.05
C GLU A 43 17.99 -5.13 9.37
N GLU A 44 17.08 -4.45 10.07
CA GLU A 44 15.74 -4.93 10.43
C GLU A 44 14.85 -5.20 9.20
N TRP A 45 15.14 -4.55 8.06
CA TRP A 45 14.40 -4.70 6.79
C TRP A 45 15.06 -5.70 5.83
N LYS A 46 16.10 -6.41 6.27
CA LYS A 46 16.85 -7.32 5.40
C LYS A 46 16.02 -8.52 4.98
N GLY A 47 15.97 -8.75 3.67
CA GLY A 47 15.20 -9.81 3.03
C GLY A 47 13.72 -9.50 2.85
N TYR A 48 13.26 -8.30 3.22
CA TYR A 48 11.90 -7.86 2.93
C TYR A 48 11.78 -7.33 1.50
N VAL A 49 10.68 -7.69 0.84
CA VAL A 49 10.29 -7.11 -0.45
C VAL A 49 9.04 -6.28 -0.24
N VAL A 50 9.12 -5.01 -0.61
CA VAL A 50 8.04 -4.03 -0.48
C VAL A 50 7.57 -3.59 -1.86
N GLY A 51 6.26 -3.53 -2.04
CA GLY A 51 5.60 -2.92 -3.19
C GLY A 51 5.28 -1.47 -2.89
N ILE A 52 5.56 -0.58 -3.85
CA ILE A 52 5.15 0.83 -3.77
C ILE A 52 3.66 0.92 -4.06
N SER A 53 2.82 1.16 -3.05
CA SER A 53 1.36 1.16 -3.26
C SER A 53 0.82 2.51 -3.68
N SER A 54 1.33 3.59 -3.08
CA SER A 54 0.99 4.98 -3.40
C SER A 54 1.96 5.93 -2.72
N GLU A 55 1.86 7.21 -3.03
CA GLU A 55 2.55 8.25 -2.27
C GLU A 55 1.81 9.58 -2.40
N ASN A 56 2.13 10.48 -1.47
CA ASN A 56 1.61 11.82 -1.40
C ASN A 56 2.72 12.85 -1.56
N ASP A 57 2.50 13.77 -2.50
CA ASP A 57 3.33 14.94 -2.71
C ASP A 57 3.33 15.83 -1.44
N LYS A 58 4.34 16.69 -1.27
CA LYS A 58 4.42 17.72 -0.22
C LYS A 58 3.17 18.60 -0.13
N GLN A 59 2.47 18.81 -1.24
CA GLN A 59 1.22 19.59 -1.28
C GLN A 59 -0.05 18.74 -1.13
N GLY A 60 0.09 17.45 -0.82
CA GLY A 60 -1.02 16.53 -0.55
C GLY A 60 -1.72 15.97 -1.79
N TYR A 61 -1.13 16.13 -2.99
CA TYR A 61 -1.68 15.48 -4.19
C TYR A 61 -1.28 14.00 -4.20
N PRO A 62 -2.26 13.08 -4.33
CA PRO A 62 -1.97 11.66 -4.38
C PRO A 62 -1.45 11.24 -5.77
N MET A 63 -0.61 10.21 -5.79
CA MET A 63 -0.23 9.51 -7.02
C MET A 63 -1.41 8.79 -7.68
N LYS A 64 -1.38 8.67 -9.02
CA LYS A 64 -2.33 7.87 -9.79
C LYS A 64 -1.66 6.88 -10.73
N GLN A 65 -2.12 5.63 -10.69
CA GLN A 65 -1.64 4.56 -11.58
C GLN A 65 -1.91 4.91 -13.04
N GLY A 66 -0.93 4.64 -13.90
CA GLY A 66 -1.05 4.80 -15.35
C GLY A 66 -0.70 6.20 -15.87
N VAL A 67 -0.44 7.17 -14.99
CA VAL A 67 0.05 8.50 -15.38
C VAL A 67 1.58 8.47 -15.41
N LEU A 68 2.17 8.15 -16.56
CA LEU A 68 3.62 7.90 -16.73
C LEU A 68 4.47 9.20 -16.73
N THR A 69 4.27 10.05 -15.73
CA THR A 69 5.04 11.30 -15.55
C THR A 69 5.60 11.35 -14.14
N HIS A 70 6.68 12.11 -13.94
CA HIS A 70 7.20 12.41 -12.59
C HIS A 70 6.45 13.57 -11.95
N GLY A 71 5.93 14.50 -12.75
CA GLY A 71 5.20 15.69 -12.27
C GLY A 71 3.69 15.49 -12.16
N ARG A 72 3.02 16.60 -11.87
CA ARG A 72 1.55 16.67 -11.78
C ARG A 72 0.92 16.93 -13.13
N VAL A 73 -0.22 16.29 -13.36
CA VAL A 73 -1.03 16.44 -14.57
C VAL A 73 -2.48 16.73 -14.18
N ARG A 74 -3.18 17.55 -14.96
CA ARG A 74 -4.61 17.82 -14.78
C ARG A 74 -5.42 16.88 -15.67
N LEU A 75 -6.15 15.95 -15.06
CA LEU A 75 -6.97 14.97 -15.76
C LEU A 75 -8.45 15.24 -15.54
N LEU A 76 -9.28 14.96 -16.55
CA LEU A 76 -10.73 14.99 -16.45
C LEU A 76 -11.24 13.67 -15.87
N LEU A 77 -11.49 13.65 -14.56
CA LEU A 77 -11.90 12.44 -13.84
C LEU A 77 -13.44 12.32 -13.79
N SER A 78 -13.95 11.13 -14.09
CA SER A 78 -15.33 10.68 -13.88
C SER A 78 -15.45 9.76 -12.64
N LYS A 79 -16.68 9.31 -12.34
CA LYS A 79 -16.98 8.34 -11.27
C LYS A 79 -16.20 7.03 -11.48
N GLY A 80 -15.63 6.51 -10.39
CA GLY A 80 -14.88 5.24 -10.38
C GLY A 80 -13.37 5.41 -10.56
N HIS A 81 -12.89 6.58 -10.97
CA HIS A 81 -11.45 6.85 -10.97
C HIS A 81 -10.93 7.16 -9.57
N SER A 82 -9.73 6.66 -9.27
CA SER A 82 -8.97 7.08 -8.09
C SER A 82 -8.75 8.60 -8.05
N CYS A 83 -8.64 9.14 -6.83
CA CYS A 83 -8.42 10.57 -6.53
C CYS A 83 -9.64 11.48 -6.76
N TYR A 84 -10.82 10.93 -7.10
CA TYR A 84 -12.04 11.70 -7.26
C TYR A 84 -13.27 10.99 -6.68
N ARG A 85 -14.07 11.74 -5.92
CA ARG A 85 -15.39 11.34 -5.45
C ARG A 85 -16.42 12.33 -6.00
N PRO A 86 -17.28 11.94 -6.95
CA PRO A 86 -18.28 12.83 -7.53
C PRO A 86 -19.33 13.23 -6.50
N ARG A 87 -19.85 14.47 -6.58
CA ARG A 87 -20.94 14.94 -5.72
C ARG A 87 -22.30 14.82 -6.39
N ARG A 88 -22.34 14.94 -7.72
CA ARG A 88 -23.54 14.71 -8.53
C ARG A 88 -23.36 13.50 -9.44
N THR A 89 -24.47 12.93 -9.88
CA THR A 89 -24.46 11.89 -10.91
C THR A 89 -23.86 12.42 -12.20
N GLU A 90 -23.00 11.60 -12.83
CA GLU A 90 -22.33 11.88 -14.12
C GLU A 90 -21.43 13.12 -14.15
N GLU A 91 -21.12 13.70 -12.99
CA GLU A 91 -20.16 14.80 -12.89
C GLU A 91 -18.76 14.35 -13.32
N ARG A 92 -18.12 15.15 -14.18
CA ARG A 92 -16.70 15.04 -14.51
C ARG A 92 -15.98 16.31 -14.07
N LYS A 93 -14.79 16.16 -13.49
CA LYS A 93 -14.03 17.32 -12.99
C LYS A 93 -12.55 17.23 -13.34
N HIS A 94 -11.98 18.34 -13.81
CA HIS A 94 -10.53 18.48 -13.94
C HIS A 94 -9.90 18.55 -12.55
N LYS A 95 -9.04 17.59 -12.26
CA LYS A 95 -8.29 17.47 -11.00
C LYS A 95 -6.80 17.32 -11.32
N SER A 96 -5.98 18.04 -10.55
CA SER A 96 -4.52 17.84 -10.56
C SER A 96 -4.20 16.58 -9.78
N VAL A 97 -3.38 15.72 -10.37
CA VAL A 97 -2.98 14.43 -9.79
C VAL A 97 -1.49 14.24 -10.02
N GLN A 98 -0.80 13.60 -9.07
CA GLN A 98 0.60 13.28 -9.20
C GLN A 98 0.80 12.04 -10.07
N GLY A 99 1.85 12.02 -10.88
CA GLY A 99 2.16 10.88 -11.74
C GLY A 99 2.56 9.61 -10.97
N CYS A 100 2.69 8.49 -11.69
CA CYS A 100 2.98 7.19 -11.10
C CYS A 100 4.47 6.93 -10.86
N THR A 101 5.35 7.79 -11.37
CA THR A 101 6.80 7.60 -11.22
C THR A 101 7.32 8.30 -9.98
N VAL A 102 8.26 7.64 -9.31
CA VAL A 102 8.90 8.15 -8.11
C VAL A 102 9.82 9.33 -8.40
N ASP A 103 9.68 10.37 -7.58
CA ASP A 103 10.45 11.62 -7.62
C ASP A 103 10.95 11.95 -6.21
N ALA A 104 11.83 12.93 -6.03
CA ALA A 104 12.33 13.36 -4.72
C ALA A 104 11.32 14.26 -3.96
N ASN A 105 10.35 14.86 -4.64
CA ASN A 105 9.43 15.87 -4.10
C ASN A 105 8.26 15.31 -3.27
N ARG A 106 8.53 14.32 -2.42
CA ARG A 106 7.52 13.48 -1.77
C ARG A 106 7.43 13.75 -0.28
N SER A 107 6.25 13.63 0.32
CA SER A 107 6.05 13.78 1.77
C SER A 107 5.97 12.43 2.46
N VAL A 108 5.09 11.56 1.94
CA VAL A 108 4.77 10.27 2.55
C VAL A 108 4.72 9.19 1.48
N PHE A 109 5.57 8.18 1.59
CA PHE A 109 5.43 6.95 0.81
C PHE A 109 4.55 5.94 1.51
N ASN A 110 3.67 5.29 0.77
CA ASN A 110 2.94 4.12 1.24
C ASN A 110 3.54 2.87 0.60
N LEU A 111 4.00 1.95 1.45
CA LEU A 111 4.61 0.69 1.08
C LEU A 111 3.76 -0.47 1.61
N VAL A 112 3.71 -1.55 0.84
CA VAL A 112 3.03 -2.79 1.20
C VAL A 112 4.06 -3.91 1.19
N ILE A 113 4.17 -4.66 2.27
CA ILE A 113 5.07 -5.83 2.31
C ILE A 113 4.44 -6.97 1.50
N VAL A 114 5.20 -7.46 0.51
CA VAL A 114 4.81 -8.57 -0.36
C VAL A 114 5.46 -9.87 0.11
N LYS A 115 6.74 -9.82 0.50
CA LYS A 115 7.48 -10.98 1.01
C LYS A 115 8.12 -10.68 2.35
N ASN A 116 8.01 -11.64 3.27
CA ASN A 116 8.54 -11.54 4.62
C ASN A 116 10.06 -11.76 4.63
N GLY A 117 10.77 -10.92 5.38
CA GLY A 117 12.19 -11.09 5.68
C GLY A 117 12.44 -12.02 6.86
N ARG A 118 13.67 -11.99 7.39
CA ARG A 118 14.15 -12.90 8.44
C ARG A 118 13.68 -12.51 9.84
N GLU A 119 13.75 -11.23 10.18
CA GLU A 119 13.27 -10.73 11.46
C GLU A 119 11.79 -10.39 11.38
N ILE A 120 11.06 -10.59 12.47
CA ILE A 120 9.61 -10.42 12.50
C ILE A 120 9.28 -9.06 13.13
N PHE A 121 9.49 -7.96 12.40
CA PHE A 121 9.40 -6.61 12.96
C PHE A 121 7.95 -6.09 13.15
N LEU A 122 6.99 -6.59 12.36
CA LEU A 122 5.59 -6.11 12.38
C LEU A 122 4.59 -7.09 13.01
N VAL A 123 5.05 -8.10 13.75
CA VAL A 123 4.18 -9.05 14.47
C VAL A 123 4.11 -8.68 15.95
N SER A 124 3.69 -7.45 16.24
CA SER A 124 3.12 -7.16 17.55
C SER A 124 1.61 -7.31 17.44
N LEU A 125 1.07 -8.38 18.03
CA LEU A 125 -0.36 -8.70 18.26
C LEU A 125 -1.32 -8.34 17.11
N ILE A 126 -1.87 -9.36 16.44
CA ILE A 126 -3.01 -9.24 15.53
C ILE A 126 -4.03 -8.28 16.16
N PRO A 127 -4.22 -7.06 15.63
CA PRO A 127 -5.27 -6.22 16.14
C PRO A 127 -6.58 -6.96 15.79
N PRO A 128 -7.55 -7.06 16.73
CA PRO A 128 -8.77 -7.85 16.57
C PRO A 128 -9.76 -7.20 15.58
N CYS A 129 -9.27 -6.50 14.55
CA CYS A 129 -10.09 -5.76 13.60
C CYS A 129 -10.30 -6.47 12.26
N LEU A 130 -9.73 -7.65 12.02
CA LEU A 130 -10.21 -8.53 10.94
C LEU A 130 -11.27 -9.49 11.49
N LEU A 131 -12.51 -9.31 11.02
CA LEU A 131 -13.77 -9.96 11.42
C LEU A 131 -14.66 -9.19 12.41
N ALA A 132 -14.60 -7.85 12.44
CA ALA A 132 -15.69 -7.08 13.08
C ALA A 132 -17.06 -7.31 12.39
N TRP A 133 -17.02 -7.71 11.12
CA TRP A 133 -18.19 -8.08 10.34
C TRP A 133 -17.93 -9.45 9.71
N GLY A 134 -18.70 -10.45 10.14
CA GLY A 134 -18.69 -11.77 9.51
C GLY A 134 -19.30 -11.72 8.10
N PRO A 135 -19.10 -12.78 7.30
CA PRO A 135 -19.73 -12.92 5.99
C PRO A 135 -21.24 -12.79 6.14
N LYS A 136 -21.84 -11.83 5.42
CA LYS A 136 -23.28 -11.57 5.47
C LYS A 136 -24.04 -12.46 4.49
N GLU A 137 -23.40 -12.83 3.39
CA GLU A 137 -24.02 -13.67 2.37
C GLU A 137 -23.76 -15.17 2.65
N PRO A 138 -24.76 -16.04 2.44
CA PRO A 138 -24.64 -17.47 2.73
C PRO A 138 -23.59 -18.19 1.85
N ALA A 139 -23.32 -17.70 0.65
CA ALA A 139 -22.25 -18.24 -0.20
C ALA A 139 -20.86 -17.93 0.36
N GLU A 140 -20.67 -16.74 0.93
CA GLU A 140 -19.41 -16.34 1.58
C GLU A 140 -19.19 -17.12 2.87
N SER A 141 -20.25 -17.38 3.65
CA SER A 141 -20.17 -18.16 4.89
C SER A 141 -19.84 -19.64 4.64
N ALA A 142 -20.42 -20.24 3.60
CA ALA A 142 -20.09 -21.60 3.17
C ALA A 142 -18.61 -21.72 2.80
N ASN A 143 -18.11 -20.80 1.97
CA ASN A 143 -16.69 -20.77 1.58
C ASN A 143 -15.75 -20.50 2.77
N PHE A 144 -16.14 -19.62 3.69
CA PHE A 144 -15.40 -19.35 4.93
C PHE A 144 -15.30 -20.61 5.81
N SER A 145 -16.39 -21.37 5.96
CA SER A 145 -16.41 -22.61 6.73
C SER A 145 -15.54 -23.71 6.12
N ILE A 146 -15.50 -23.80 4.78
CA ILE A 146 -14.64 -24.75 4.05
C ILE A 146 -13.17 -24.36 4.25
N SER A 147 -12.85 -23.07 4.16
CA SER A 147 -11.50 -22.55 4.40
C SER A 147 -11.01 -22.83 5.83
N LEU A 148 -11.86 -22.60 6.84
CA LEU A 148 -11.55 -22.90 8.24
C LEU A 148 -11.30 -24.40 8.47
N LYS A 149 -12.15 -25.28 7.93
CA LYS A 149 -11.96 -26.73 8.03
C LYS A 149 -10.65 -27.19 7.39
N LYS A 150 -10.27 -26.58 6.27
CA LYS A 150 -9.03 -26.89 5.54
C LYS A 150 -7.79 -26.37 6.27
N MET A 151 -7.87 -25.19 6.90
CA MET A 151 -6.80 -24.65 7.75
C MET A 151 -6.60 -25.49 9.02
N MET A 152 -7.68 -25.93 9.66
CA MET A 152 -7.59 -26.75 10.87
C MET A 152 -7.04 -28.16 10.60
N SER A 153 -7.29 -28.75 9.42
CA SER A 153 -6.70 -30.05 9.08
C SER A 153 -5.22 -29.95 8.66
N ALA A 154 -4.77 -28.80 8.17
CA ALA A 154 -3.39 -28.58 7.73
C ALA A 154 -2.40 -28.38 8.90
N ASN A 155 -2.89 -28.02 10.09
CA ASN A 155 -2.09 -27.86 11.31
C ASN A 155 -2.06 -29.12 12.20
N MET A 156 -2.64 -30.24 11.75
CA MET A 156 -2.63 -31.53 12.47
C MET A 156 -1.65 -32.57 11.87
N LEU A 157 -0.69 -32.13 11.07
CA LEU A 157 0.48 -32.89 10.59
C LEU A 157 1.74 -32.05 10.81
#